data_AF-A0A060C6L7-F1
#
_entry.id   AF-A0A060C6L7-F1
#
_cell.length_a   1.000
_cell.length_b   1.000
_cell.length_c   1.000
_cell.angle_alpha   90.00
_cell.angle_beta   90.00
_cell.angle_gamma   90.00
#
_symmetry.space_group_name_H-M   'P 1'
#
loop_
_entity.id
_entity.type
_entity.pdbx_description
1 polymer ?
#
loop_
_entity_poly.entity_id
_entity_poly.type
_entity_poly.pdbx_seq_one_letter_code
_entity_poly.pdbx_strand_id
1 'polypeptide(L)'
;RGARYAFLFKLDITDYKGWARGLKKAGYATDPSYANRLITIIEDYELYKYDRKGALAELKKQEEEPVYQHQVYIANGLAYIIARNGDTFKSLGKEFGISRRKLVNIMICIVITL
;
A
#
# COMPACT_ATOMS: atom_id res chain seq x y z
N ARG A 1 23.50 3.90 28.48
CA ARG A 1 22.40 2.98 28.86
C ARG A 1 21.70 2.53 27.58
N GLY A 2 21.83 1.25 27.19
CA GLY A 2 21.27 0.73 25.92
C GLY A 2 21.68 -0.70 25.55
N ALA A 3 22.35 -1.45 26.44
CA ALA A 3 22.95 -2.75 26.11
C ALA A 3 21.94 -3.89 25.89
N ARG A 4 20.67 -3.69 26.28
CA ARG A 4 19.63 -4.74 26.30
C ARG A 4 19.36 -5.31 24.90
N TYR A 5 19.41 -4.47 23.87
CA TYR A 5 19.16 -4.85 22.48
C TYR A 5 20.40 -4.76 21.59
N ALA A 6 21.53 -4.28 22.13
CA ALA A 6 22.74 -3.98 21.35
C ALA A 6 23.29 -5.21 20.59
N PHE A 7 23.12 -6.41 21.14
CA PHE A 7 23.58 -7.63 20.50
C PHE A 7 22.70 -8.06 19.30
N LEU A 8 21.46 -7.57 19.19
CA LEU A 8 20.56 -7.92 18.08
C LEU A 8 21.03 -7.32 16.77
N PHE A 9 21.66 -6.13 16.82
CA PHE A 9 22.21 -5.48 15.63
C PHE A 9 23.42 -6.19 15.03
N LYS A 10 23.89 -7.29 15.63
CA LYS A 10 24.88 -8.19 15.03
C LYS A 10 24.25 -9.26 14.14
N LEU A 11 22.94 -9.45 14.22
CA LEU A 11 22.18 -10.37 13.38
C LEU A 11 21.90 -9.72 12.03
N ASP A 12 21.74 -10.55 11.00
CA ASP A 12 21.25 -10.09 9.71
C ASP A 12 19.84 -9.49 9.86
N ILE A 13 19.57 -8.41 9.15
CA ILE A 13 18.28 -7.70 9.20
C ILE A 13 17.14 -8.62 8.71
N THR A 14 17.44 -9.56 7.81
CA THR A 14 16.49 -10.54 7.27
C THR A 14 16.32 -11.79 8.15
N ASP A 15 17.13 -11.98 9.19
CA ASP A 15 17.03 -13.15 10.09
C ASP A 15 15.94 -12.95 11.16
N TYR A 16 14.68 -12.86 10.72
CA TYR A 16 13.55 -12.64 11.62
C TYR A 16 13.44 -13.70 12.74
N LYS A 17 13.94 -14.92 12.51
CA LYS A 17 13.96 -16.00 13.52
C LYS A 17 15.00 -15.72 14.61
N GLY A 18 16.19 -15.25 14.24
CA GLY A 18 17.21 -14.77 15.18
C GLY A 18 16.74 -13.56 15.97
N TRP A 19 16.11 -12.59 15.29
CA TRP A 19 15.52 -11.42 15.93
C TRP A 19 14.44 -11.80 16.94
N ALA A 20 13.49 -12.68 16.60
CA ALA A 20 12.43 -13.11 17.51
C ALA A 20 12.96 -13.76 18.81
N ARG A 21 13.94 -14.67 18.67
CA ARG A 21 14.59 -15.32 19.83
C ARG A 21 15.40 -14.31 20.64
N GLY A 22 16.11 -13.42 19.96
CA GLY A 22 16.91 -12.38 20.57
C GLY A 22 16.06 -11.36 21.35
N LEU A 23 14.90 -10.95 20.82
CA LEU A 23 13.96 -10.05 21.49
C LEU A 23 13.41 -10.67 22.77
N LYS A 24 13.03 -11.95 22.73
CA LYS A 24 12.67 -12.70 23.94
C LYS A 24 13.81 -12.72 24.95
N LYS A 25 15.03 -13.05 24.52
CA LYS A 25 16.23 -13.11 25.38
C LYS A 25 16.57 -11.75 25.99
N ALA A 26 16.39 -10.68 25.23
CA ALA A 26 16.52 -9.31 25.70
C ALA A 26 15.42 -8.96 26.74
N GLY A 27 14.34 -9.73 26.83
CA GLY A 27 13.22 -9.53 27.73
C GLY A 27 12.18 -8.53 27.21
N TYR A 28 12.08 -8.38 25.88
CA TYR A 28 11.03 -7.55 25.27
C TYR A 28 9.62 -8.00 25.72
N ALA A 29 9.43 -9.31 25.89
CA ALA A 29 8.22 -9.90 26.44
C ALA A 29 8.56 -10.96 27.49
N THR A 30 7.67 -11.15 28.46
CA THR A 30 7.76 -12.18 29.50
C THR A 30 7.19 -13.53 29.05
N ASP A 31 6.33 -13.53 28.03
CA ASP A 31 5.68 -14.71 27.49
C ASP A 31 6.73 -15.74 26.98
N PRO A 32 6.75 -16.98 27.52
CA PRO A 32 7.67 -18.03 27.08
C PRO A 32 7.51 -18.38 25.60
N SER A 33 6.31 -18.21 25.04
CA SER A 33 5.99 -18.52 23.65
C SER A 33 6.23 -17.36 22.69
N TYR A 34 6.60 -16.18 23.19
CA TYR A 34 6.71 -14.94 22.40
C TYR A 34 7.50 -15.10 21.10
N ALA A 35 8.70 -15.69 21.18
CA ALA A 35 9.54 -15.89 20.00
C ALA A 35 8.86 -16.79 18.96
N ASN A 36 8.23 -17.88 19.39
CA ASN A 36 7.56 -18.81 18.49
C ASN A 36 6.32 -18.16 17.86
N ARG A 37 5.51 -17.45 18.67
CA ARG A 37 4.34 -16.71 18.16
C ARG A 37 4.71 -15.67 17.11
N LEU A 38 5.79 -14.92 17.35
CA LEU A 38 6.27 -13.93 16.39
C LEU A 38 6.73 -14.59 15.08
N ILE A 39 7.45 -15.71 15.17
CA ILE A 39 7.86 -16.49 13.99
C ILE A 39 6.63 -16.99 13.23
N THR A 40 5.64 -17.57 13.92
CA THR A 40 4.40 -18.05 13.31
C THR A 40 3.66 -16.94 12.58
N ILE A 41 3.49 -15.76 13.18
CA ILE A 41 2.85 -14.62 12.51
C ILE A 41 3.61 -14.22 11.23
N ILE A 42 4.94 -14.18 11.28
CA ILE A 42 5.75 -13.82 10.12
C ILE A 42 5.65 -14.87 9.01
N GLU A 43 5.57 -16.16 9.37
CA GLU A 43 5.43 -17.27 8.43
C GLU A 43 4.01 -17.36 7.84
N ASP A 44 2.97 -17.30 8.67
CA ASP A 44 1.55 -17.41 8.27
C ASP A 44 1.13 -16.29 7.32
N TYR A 45 1.63 -15.07 7.54
CA TYR A 45 1.37 -13.91 6.68
C TYR A 45 2.48 -13.65 5.67
N GLU A 46 3.47 -14.55 5.58
CA GLU A 46 4.62 -14.45 4.68
C GLU A 46 5.32 -13.07 4.69
N LEU A 47 5.38 -12.42 5.86
CA LEU A 47 5.80 -11.03 6.01
C LEU A 47 7.27 -10.80 5.61
N TYR A 48 8.08 -11.85 5.66
CA TYR A 48 9.49 -11.84 5.23
C TYR A 48 9.64 -11.46 3.74
N LYS A 49 8.58 -11.59 2.92
CA LYS A 49 8.60 -11.14 1.51
C LYS A 49 8.81 -9.64 1.38
N TYR A 50 8.46 -8.87 2.42
CA TYR A 50 8.55 -7.41 2.47
C TYR A 50 9.90 -6.87 2.90
N ASP A 51 10.78 -7.71 3.44
CA ASP A 51 12.13 -7.29 3.85
C ASP A 51 13.03 -6.94 2.65
N ARG A 52 12.60 -7.32 1.43
CA ARG A 52 13.30 -6.99 0.19
C ARG A 52 13.03 -5.53 -0.21
N LYS A 53 14.10 -4.81 -0.54
CA LYS A 53 14.01 -3.45 -1.10
C LYS A 53 13.12 -3.47 -2.35
N GLY A 54 12.03 -2.72 -2.34
CA GLY A 54 11.11 -2.59 -3.48
C GLY A 54 9.84 -3.43 -3.40
N ALA A 55 9.70 -4.37 -2.46
CA ALA A 55 8.52 -5.22 -2.34
C ALA A 55 7.20 -4.42 -2.19
N LEU A 56 7.23 -3.32 -1.42
CA LEU A 56 6.07 -2.44 -1.27
C LEU A 56 5.71 -1.67 -2.55
N ALA A 57 6.70 -1.40 -3.41
CA ALA A 57 6.47 -0.74 -4.70
C ALA A 57 5.87 -1.71 -5.73
N GLU A 58 6.22 -2.99 -5.65
CA GLU A 58 5.66 -4.04 -6.51
C GLU A 58 4.19 -4.33 -6.17
N LEU A 59 3.82 -4.41 -4.89
CA LEU A 59 2.42 -4.55 -4.47
C LEU A 59 1.55 -3.40 -4.98
N LYS A 60 2.04 -2.16 -4.88
CA LYS A 60 1.33 -0.97 -5.37
C LYS A 60 1.08 -1.00 -6.88
N LYS A 61 1.86 -1.76 -7.65
CA LYS A 61 1.60 -1.96 -9.09
C LYS A 61 0.52 -3.01 -9.35
N GLN A 62 0.35 -3.96 -8.43
CA GLN A 62 -0.63 -5.04 -8.57
C GLN A 62 -2.03 -4.62 -8.08
N GLU A 63 -2.13 -3.65 -7.19
CA GLU A 63 -3.40 -3.03 -6.75
C GLU A 63 -3.96 -1.98 -7.74
N GLU A 64 -3.37 -1.82 -8.93
CA GLU A 64 -4.04 -1.02 -9.97
C GLU A 64 -5.28 -1.80 -10.45
N GLU A 65 -6.44 -1.50 -9.86
CA GLU A 65 -7.77 -1.94 -10.29
C GLU A 65 -7.88 -1.89 -11.82
N PRO A 66 -8.57 -2.85 -12.47
CA PRO A 66 -8.78 -2.80 -13.91
C PRO A 66 -9.31 -1.42 -14.30
N VAL A 67 -8.49 -0.67 -15.03
CA VAL A 67 -8.80 0.68 -15.48
C VAL A 67 -9.91 0.58 -16.53
N TYR A 68 -11.16 0.54 -16.09
CA TYR A 68 -12.30 0.63 -16.98
C TYR A 68 -12.39 2.05 -17.49
N GLN A 69 -11.95 2.26 -18.73
CA GLN A 69 -12.01 3.55 -19.40
C GLN A 69 -13.44 4.12 -19.32
N HIS A 70 -13.54 5.38 -18.88
CA HIS A 70 -14.78 6.13 -18.87
C HIS A 70 -15.15 6.48 -20.30
N GLN A 71 -16.41 6.23 -20.65
CA GLN A 71 -16.94 6.68 -21.94
C GLN A 71 -17.06 8.20 -21.91
N VAL A 72 -16.56 8.83 -22.99
CA VAL A 72 -16.66 10.28 -23.18
C VAL A 72 -17.88 10.59 -24.04
N TYR A 73 -18.71 11.51 -23.56
CA TYR A 73 -19.91 11.99 -24.24
C TYR A 73 -19.70 13.44 -24.67
N ILE A 74 -20.46 13.88 -25.68
CA ILE A 74 -20.45 15.28 -26.15
C ILE A 74 -21.88 15.80 -26.11
N ALA A 75 -22.09 16.92 -25.42
CA ALA A 75 -23.36 17.65 -25.43
C ALA A 75 -23.08 19.15 -25.60
N ASN A 76 -23.81 19.80 -26.52
CA ASN A 76 -23.66 21.24 -26.80
C ASN A 76 -22.20 21.66 -27.10
N GLY A 77 -21.42 20.78 -27.76
CA GLY A 77 -20.00 21.00 -28.06
C GLY A 77 -19.06 20.82 -26.87
N LEU A 78 -19.55 20.40 -25.70
CA LEU A 78 -18.77 20.15 -24.49
C LEU A 78 -18.63 18.65 -24.25
N ALA A 79 -17.39 18.21 -24.03
CA ALA A 79 -17.09 16.83 -23.65
C ALA A 79 -17.33 16.63 -22.14
N TYR A 80 -17.98 15.53 -21.78
CA TYR A 80 -18.22 15.15 -20.38
C TYR A 80 -18.10 13.65 -20.16
N ILE A 81 -17.92 13.26 -18.90
CA ILE A 81 -17.93 11.87 -18.45
C ILE A 81 -18.94 11.69 -17.32
N ILE A 82 -19.39 10.46 -17.14
CA ILE A 82 -20.21 10.06 -16.00
C ILE A 82 -19.26 9.44 -14.97
N ALA A 83 -19.12 10.12 -13.83
CA ALA A 83 -18.27 9.64 -12.74
C ALA A 83 -18.94 8.46 -12.03
N ARG A 84 -18.16 7.41 -11.77
CA ARG A 84 -18.57 6.22 -11.02
C ARG A 84 -18.19 6.35 -9.54
N ASN A 85 -18.74 5.48 -8.70
CA ASN A 85 -18.37 5.43 -7.29
C ASN A 85 -16.88 5.05 -7.16
N GLY A 86 -16.11 5.88 -6.46
CA GLY A 86 -14.65 5.77 -6.34
C GLY A 86 -13.84 6.66 -7.29
N ASP A 87 -14.48 7.31 -8.26
CA ASP A 87 -13.77 8.26 -9.12
C ASP A 87 -13.30 9.49 -8.35
N THR A 88 -12.06 9.87 -8.62
CA THR A 88 -11.48 11.10 -8.11
C THR A 88 -10.98 11.91 -9.29
N PHE A 89 -10.92 13.24 -9.15
CA PHE A 89 -10.29 14.09 -10.17
C PHE A 89 -8.84 13.70 -10.46
N LYS A 90 -8.16 13.03 -9.51
CA LYS A 90 -6.79 12.55 -9.68
C LYS A 90 -6.74 11.29 -10.56
N SER A 91 -7.62 10.32 -10.32
CA SER A 91 -7.69 9.10 -11.14
C SER A 91 -8.13 9.42 -12.56
N LEU A 92 -9.19 10.22 -12.72
CA LEU A 92 -9.69 10.69 -14.01
C LEU A 92 -8.65 11.54 -14.76
N GLY A 93 -7.89 12.38 -14.04
CA GLY A 93 -6.80 13.15 -14.64
C GLY A 93 -5.66 12.27 -15.18
N LYS A 94 -5.31 11.21 -14.46
CA LYS A 94 -4.32 10.22 -14.90
C LYS A 94 -4.81 9.45 -16.14
N GLU A 95 -6.10 9.08 -16.16
CA GLU A 95 -6.72 8.37 -17.28
C GLU A 95 -6.69 9.15 -18.59
N PHE A 96 -7.11 10.42 -18.56
CA PHE A 96 -7.21 11.26 -19.77
C PHE A 96 -5.93 12.05 -20.07
N GLY A 97 -4.89 11.94 -19.24
CA GLY A 97 -3.66 12.74 -19.38
C GLY A 97 -3.90 14.24 -19.13
N ILE A 98 -4.93 14.60 -18.36
CA ILE A 98 -5.33 15.99 -18.09
C ILE A 98 -5.04 16.33 -16.62
N SER A 99 -4.48 17.52 -16.36
CA SER A 99 -4.23 17.94 -14.98
C SER A 99 -5.53 18.19 -14.21
N ARG A 100 -5.53 17.91 -12.90
CA ARG A 100 -6.68 18.14 -12.01
C ARG A 100 -7.29 19.53 -12.17
N ARG A 101 -6.45 20.58 -12.24
CA ARG A 101 -6.91 21.97 -12.40
C ARG A 101 -7.61 22.18 -13.74
N LYS A 102 -7.13 21.54 -14.79
CA LYS A 102 -7.70 21.61 -16.13
C LYS A 102 -9.01 20.84 -16.22
N LEU A 103 -9.13 19.71 -15.52
CA LEU A 103 -10.40 18.96 -15.43
C LEU A 103 -11.51 19.74 -14.73
N VAL A 104 -11.21 20.40 -13.61
CA VAL A 104 -12.19 21.25 -12.89
C VAL A 104 -12.71 22.40 -13.77
N ASN A 105 -11.90 22.88 -14.72
CA ASN A 105 -12.26 23.99 -15.61
C ASN A 105 -12.91 23.58 -16.94
N ILE A 106 -12.74 22.33 -17.40
CA ILE A 106 -13.12 21.90 -18.77
C ILE A 106 -14.18 20.79 -18.76
N MET A 107 -14.25 19.95 -17.73
CA MET A 107 -15.10 18.75 -17.75
C MET A 107 -16.24 18.88 -16.74
N ILE A 108 -17.48 18.93 -17.25
CA ILE A 108 -18.67 18.84 -16.41
C ILE A 108 -18.84 17.36 -16.04
N CYS A 109 -18.32 16.92 -14.89
CA CYS A 109 -18.60 15.58 -14.41
C CYS A 109 -20.06 15.54 -13.91
N ILE A 110 -20.96 14.91 -14.67
CA ILE A 110 -22.33 14.67 -14.19
C ILE A 110 -22.26 13.46 -13.27
N VAL A 111 -22.28 13.71 -11.96
CA VAL A 111 -22.46 12.66 -10.96
C VAL A 111 -23.94 12.29 -10.97
N ILE A 112 -24.29 11.20 -11.64
CA ILE A 112 -25.62 10.59 -11.51
C ILE A 112 -25.54 9.62 -10.34
N THR A 113 -25.82 10.09 -9.13
CA THR A 113 -26.23 9.24 -8.02
C THR A 113 -27.69 8.82 -8.23
N LEU A 114 -27.94 7.53 -8.38
CA LEU A 114 -29.23 6.90 -8.01
C LEU A 114 -29.13 6.42 -6.56
#